data_AF-A0A9J6QYY4-F1
#
_entry.id   AF-A0A9J6QYY4-F1
#
_cell.length_a   1.000
_cell.length_b   1.000
_cell.length_c   1.000
_cell.angle_alpha   90.00
_cell.angle_beta   90.00
_cell.angle_gamma   90.00
#
_symmetry.space_group_name_H-M   'P 1'
#
loop_
_entity.id
_entity.type
_entity.pdbx_description
1 polymer ?
#
loop_
_entity_poly.entity_id
_entity_poly.type
_entity_poly.pdbx_seq_one_letter_code
_entity_poly.pdbx_strand_id
1 'polypeptide(L)'
;MYDVIIIGAGPAGLSAGIYAIRSGLKTLIFDKASFGGQTILSAEIENYPAVPSVTGPDFAEKMYEQLTSLGGVIKLEEVKKIDAEHKIIETGANQYQAQKLIIAAGLKRRKLGCPGEDELAGKGVSYCAICDGRFFTDKDVVVVGGGNTAMEDALYMAAYCNHITIVCRKDSLNGEETLKSGVEKKDNISVMYGVNVAEIQGETVVEEAVLDNGEILRTSAVFVAIGYEADSSFLEGQVELTQEGYVIAGEDCRTNVPGVFIAGDLRTKGVRQIVTAAADGAVAALGAADELLKM
;
A
#
# COMPACT_ATOMS: atom_id res chain seq x y z
N MET A 1 16.71 -24.47 -9.13
CA MET A 1 15.29 -24.39 -9.47
C MET A 1 14.46 -24.39 -8.20
N TYR A 2 13.49 -23.48 -8.12
CA TYR A 2 12.49 -23.36 -7.05
C TYR A 2 11.12 -23.78 -7.58
N ASP A 3 10.21 -24.16 -6.70
CA ASP A 3 8.82 -24.38 -7.08
C ASP A 3 8.11 -23.05 -7.27
N VAL A 4 8.28 -22.16 -6.30
CA VAL A 4 7.69 -20.81 -6.30
C VAL A 4 8.75 -19.77 -5.94
N ILE A 5 8.83 -18.71 -6.73
CA ILE A 5 9.51 -17.47 -6.34
C ILE A 5 8.47 -16.38 -6.10
N ILE A 6 8.63 -15.66 -4.99
CA ILE A 6 7.75 -14.57 -4.57
C ILE A 6 8.54 -13.26 -4.63
N ILE A 7 8.03 -12.24 -5.32
CA ILE A 7 8.68 -10.93 -5.44
C ILE A 7 7.92 -9.91 -4.58
N GLY A 8 8.54 -9.47 -3.48
CA GLY A 8 7.99 -8.55 -2.49
C GLY A 8 7.72 -9.26 -1.16
N ALA A 9 8.14 -8.67 -0.05
CA ALA A 9 7.98 -9.21 1.30
C ALA A 9 7.03 -8.37 2.19
N GLY A 10 6.04 -7.70 1.58
CA GLY A 10 4.89 -7.14 2.31
C GLY A 10 3.89 -8.21 2.77
N PRO A 11 2.74 -7.84 3.36
CA PRO A 11 1.75 -8.80 3.87
C PRO A 11 1.30 -9.84 2.84
N ALA A 12 1.14 -9.44 1.57
CA ALA A 12 0.81 -10.37 0.49
C ALA A 12 1.91 -11.41 0.26
N GLY A 13 3.16 -10.98 0.15
CA GLY A 13 4.30 -11.88 -0.09
C GLY A 13 4.61 -12.79 1.10
N LEU A 14 4.53 -12.26 2.33
CA LEU A 14 4.72 -13.05 3.55
C LEU A 14 3.62 -14.11 3.70
N SER A 15 2.34 -13.73 3.48
CA SER A 15 1.23 -14.68 3.47
C SER A 15 1.42 -15.75 2.39
N ALA A 16 1.76 -15.35 1.16
CA ALA A 16 2.04 -16.30 0.08
C ALA A 16 3.16 -17.27 0.43
N GLY A 17 4.24 -16.78 1.05
CA GLY A 17 5.34 -17.61 1.53
C GLY A 17 4.89 -18.65 2.56
N ILE A 18 4.12 -18.22 3.57
CA ILE A 18 3.58 -19.10 4.61
C ILE A 18 2.75 -20.22 3.98
N TYR A 19 1.82 -19.89 3.08
CA TYR A 19 0.95 -20.89 2.43
C TYR A 19 1.71 -21.82 1.47
N ALA A 20 2.66 -21.30 0.70
CA ALA A 20 3.47 -22.10 -0.22
C ALA A 20 4.35 -23.13 0.52
N ILE A 21 5.02 -22.70 1.60
CA ILE A 21 5.86 -23.58 2.41
C ILE A 21 5.03 -24.65 3.12
N ARG A 22 3.86 -24.27 3.65
CA ARG A 22 2.93 -25.24 4.28
C ARG A 22 2.37 -26.25 3.28
N SER A 23 2.33 -25.91 1.99
CA SER A 23 1.97 -26.81 0.90
C SER A 23 3.14 -27.71 0.46
N GLY A 24 4.30 -27.63 1.12
CA GLY A 24 5.48 -28.42 0.82
C GLY A 24 6.33 -27.90 -0.35
N LEU A 25 6.08 -26.68 -0.82
CA LEU A 25 6.78 -26.11 -1.98
C LEU A 25 8.11 -25.48 -1.59
N LYS A 26 9.15 -25.75 -2.39
CA LYS A 26 10.44 -25.09 -2.27
C LYS A 26 10.33 -23.63 -2.71
N THR A 27 10.20 -22.74 -1.72
CA THR A 27 9.84 -21.33 -1.92
C THR A 27 11.02 -20.40 -1.61
N LEU A 28 11.19 -19.34 -2.40
CA LEU A 28 12.12 -18.24 -2.12
C LEU A 28 11.41 -16.88 -2.30
N ILE A 29 11.58 -16.00 -1.31
CA ILE A 29 10.98 -14.66 -1.32
C ILE A 29 12.08 -13.63 -1.52
N PHE A 30 11.83 -12.63 -2.35
CA PHE A 30 12.72 -11.49 -2.57
C PHE A 30 12.12 -10.20 -2.04
N ASP A 31 12.95 -9.36 -1.45
CA ASP A 31 12.63 -7.94 -1.23
C ASP A 31 13.86 -7.09 -1.48
N LYS A 32 13.68 -5.83 -1.89
CA LYS A 32 14.79 -4.92 -2.17
C LYS A 32 15.37 -4.27 -0.92
N ALA A 33 14.61 -4.20 0.16
CA ALA A 33 15.01 -3.44 1.36
C ALA A 33 14.76 -4.22 2.65
N SER A 34 13.50 -4.60 2.92
CA SER A 34 13.12 -5.26 4.17
C SER A 34 11.75 -5.92 4.04
N PHE A 35 11.42 -6.83 4.96
CA PHE A 35 10.07 -7.36 5.09
C PHE A 35 9.09 -6.30 5.65
N GLY A 36 7.80 -6.57 5.48
CA GLY A 36 6.70 -5.74 5.96
C GLY A 36 6.13 -4.74 4.95
N GLY A 37 6.90 -4.36 3.92
CA GLY A 37 6.41 -3.46 2.86
C GLY A 37 5.90 -2.13 3.43
N GLN A 38 4.76 -1.63 2.96
CA GLN A 38 4.18 -0.38 3.47
C GLN A 38 3.69 -0.48 4.94
N THR A 39 3.49 -1.69 5.47
CA THR A 39 2.94 -1.88 6.81
C THR A 39 3.86 -1.32 7.90
N ILE A 40 5.19 -1.39 7.70
CA ILE A 40 6.19 -0.88 8.66
C ILE A 40 6.10 0.64 8.89
N LEU A 41 5.45 1.36 7.98
CA LEU A 41 5.27 2.81 8.05
C LEU A 41 4.04 3.19 8.90
N SER A 42 3.24 2.21 9.32
CA SER A 42 2.03 2.46 10.11
C SER A 42 2.42 2.57 11.59
N ALA A 43 1.98 3.64 12.25
CA ALA A 43 2.23 3.83 13.67
C ALA A 43 1.51 2.75 14.49
N GLU A 44 0.26 2.48 14.14
CA GLU A 44 -0.62 1.54 14.83
C GLU A 44 -1.58 0.88 13.83
N ILE A 45 -1.94 -0.38 14.09
CA ILE A 45 -2.84 -1.20 13.28
C ILE A 45 -3.90 -1.77 14.21
N GLU A 46 -5.15 -1.33 14.03
CA GLU A 46 -6.30 -1.74 14.85
C GLU A 46 -7.37 -2.49 14.04
N ASN A 47 -7.16 -2.65 12.73
CA ASN A 47 -8.14 -3.16 11.79
C ASN A 47 -7.82 -4.55 11.24
N TYR A 48 -6.85 -5.27 11.84
CA TYR A 48 -6.54 -6.65 11.50
C TYR A 48 -7.20 -7.62 12.50
N PRO A 49 -8.11 -8.51 12.06
CA PRO A 49 -8.81 -9.41 12.96
C PRO A 49 -7.87 -10.23 13.86
N ALA A 50 -8.28 -10.45 15.11
CA ALA A 50 -7.50 -11.11 16.17
C ALA A 50 -6.26 -10.34 16.68
N VAL A 51 -5.98 -9.14 16.14
CA VAL A 51 -4.92 -8.25 16.63
C VAL A 51 -5.57 -6.92 17.05
N PRO A 52 -5.89 -6.73 18.35
CA PRO A 52 -6.62 -5.54 18.80
C PRO A 52 -5.91 -4.22 18.48
N SER A 53 -4.60 -4.16 18.76
CA SER A 53 -3.70 -3.08 18.39
C SER A 53 -2.28 -3.64 18.33
N VAL A 54 -1.47 -3.13 17.39
CA VAL A 54 -0.06 -3.46 17.23
C VAL A 54 0.60 -2.37 16.39
N THR A 55 1.91 -2.13 16.57
CA THR A 55 2.64 -1.23 15.67
C THR A 55 2.85 -1.89 14.30
N GLY A 56 3.03 -1.08 13.25
CA GLY A 56 3.37 -1.59 11.91
C GLY A 56 4.61 -2.49 11.87
N PRO A 57 5.74 -2.06 12.47
CA PRO A 57 6.94 -2.89 12.59
C PRO A 57 6.70 -4.21 13.34
N ASP A 58 6.06 -4.19 14.51
CA ASP A 58 5.82 -5.41 15.29
C ASP A 58 4.88 -6.39 14.56
N PHE A 59 3.91 -5.88 13.81
CA PHE A 59 3.04 -6.71 12.98
C PHE A 59 3.83 -7.40 11.87
N ALA A 60 4.69 -6.65 11.17
CA ALA A 60 5.56 -7.19 10.12
C ALA A 60 6.54 -8.23 10.69
N GLU A 61 7.10 -7.98 11.88
CA GLU A 61 7.97 -8.93 12.59
C GLU A 61 7.25 -10.23 12.92
N LYS A 62 6.03 -10.17 13.48
CA LYS A 62 5.22 -11.38 13.74
C LYS A 62 4.96 -12.21 12.48
N MET A 63 4.65 -11.56 11.35
CA MET A 63 4.49 -12.28 10.07
C MET A 63 5.81 -12.91 9.59
N TYR A 64 6.93 -12.21 9.76
CA TYR A 64 8.26 -12.70 9.44
C TYR A 64 8.68 -13.88 10.32
N GLU A 65 8.44 -13.81 11.62
CA GLU A 65 8.68 -14.91 12.57
C GLU A 65 7.85 -16.14 12.20
N GLN A 66 6.58 -15.97 11.85
CA GLN A 66 5.74 -17.07 11.40
C GLN A 66 6.33 -17.73 10.14
N LEU A 67 6.74 -16.94 9.15
CA LEU A 67 7.36 -17.44 7.93
C LEU A 67 8.66 -18.22 8.22
N THR A 68 9.55 -17.64 9.01
CA THR A 68 10.88 -18.21 9.30
C THR A 68 10.79 -19.45 10.20
N SER A 69 9.81 -19.51 11.11
CA SER A 69 9.54 -20.71 11.92
C SER A 69 9.16 -21.94 11.08
N LEU A 70 8.65 -21.72 9.87
CA LEU A 70 8.33 -22.75 8.88
C LEU A 70 9.53 -23.09 7.97
N GLY A 71 10.68 -22.44 8.17
CA GLY A 71 11.87 -22.58 7.31
C GLY A 71 11.88 -21.65 6.10
N GLY A 72 11.01 -20.64 6.06
CA GLY A 72 10.99 -19.66 4.98
C GLY A 72 12.23 -18.76 4.96
N VAL A 73 12.66 -18.40 3.77
CA VAL A 73 13.84 -17.56 3.54
C VAL A 73 13.45 -16.34 2.71
N ILE A 74 13.78 -15.16 3.22
CA ILE A 74 13.71 -13.91 2.48
C ILE A 74 15.12 -13.51 2.06
N LYS A 75 15.28 -13.23 0.77
CA LYS A 75 16.52 -12.73 0.20
C LYS A 75 16.39 -11.22 -0.05
N LEU A 76 17.21 -10.44 0.64
CA LEU A 76 17.29 -8.99 0.45
C LEU A 76 18.10 -8.67 -0.81
N GLU A 77 17.49 -8.89 -1.97
CA GLU A 77 18.02 -8.59 -3.29
C GLU A 77 16.91 -7.96 -4.13
N GLU A 78 17.17 -6.80 -4.72
CA GLU A 78 16.25 -6.19 -5.68
C GLU A 78 16.17 -7.03 -6.96
N VAL A 79 14.96 -7.45 -7.30
CA VAL A 79 14.64 -8.04 -8.60
C VAL A 79 14.56 -6.92 -9.63
N LYS A 80 15.49 -6.92 -10.59
CA LYS A 80 15.64 -5.88 -11.61
C LYS A 80 14.89 -6.20 -12.89
N LYS A 81 14.76 -7.50 -13.20
CA LYS A 81 14.04 -7.98 -14.38
C LYS A 81 13.29 -9.25 -14.07
N ILE A 82 12.17 -9.41 -14.75
CA ILE A 82 11.35 -10.62 -14.76
C ILE A 82 11.18 -11.04 -16.21
N ASP A 83 11.33 -12.33 -16.48
CA ASP A 83 10.83 -13.01 -17.67
C ASP A 83 9.70 -13.94 -17.21
N ALA A 84 8.47 -13.49 -17.42
CA ALA A 84 7.25 -14.15 -16.97
C ALA A 84 6.96 -15.43 -17.76
N GLU A 85 7.39 -15.51 -19.03
CA GLU A 85 7.19 -16.69 -19.87
C GLU A 85 8.01 -17.87 -19.34
N HIS A 86 9.29 -17.63 -19.04
CA HIS A 86 10.24 -18.65 -18.57
C HIS A 86 10.37 -18.72 -17.04
N LYS A 87 9.70 -17.84 -16.31
CA LYS A 87 9.66 -17.73 -14.83
C LYS A 87 11.07 -17.53 -14.27
N ILE A 88 11.81 -16.65 -14.95
CA ILE A 88 13.15 -16.26 -14.60
C ILE A 88 13.11 -14.87 -13.97
N ILE A 89 13.89 -14.68 -12.92
CA ILE A 89 14.13 -13.37 -12.34
C ILE A 89 15.63 -13.09 -12.31
N GLU A 90 15.99 -11.82 -12.53
CA GLU A 90 17.37 -11.35 -12.46
C GLU A 90 17.50 -10.30 -11.36
N THR A 91 18.48 -10.51 -10.48
CA THR A 91 18.94 -9.50 -9.52
C THR A 91 20.23 -8.87 -10.03
N GLY A 92 20.82 -7.93 -9.27
CA GLY A 92 22.09 -7.33 -9.66
C GLY A 92 23.26 -8.31 -9.78
N ALA A 93 23.18 -9.47 -9.11
CA ALA A 93 24.28 -10.43 -9.02
C ALA A 93 23.93 -11.84 -9.51
N ASN A 94 22.65 -12.21 -9.51
CA ASN A 94 22.22 -13.59 -9.69
C ASN A 94 21.01 -13.69 -10.61
N GLN A 95 20.84 -14.86 -11.20
CA GLN A 95 19.64 -15.25 -11.93
C GLN A 95 19.01 -16.44 -11.21
N TYR A 96 17.68 -16.41 -11.09
CA TYR A 96 16.92 -17.50 -10.47
C TYR A 96 15.78 -17.93 -11.40
N GLN A 97 15.40 -19.18 -11.27
CA GLN A 97 14.29 -19.76 -12.02
C GLN A 97 13.37 -20.55 -11.09
N ALA A 98 12.07 -20.38 -11.29
CA ALA A 98 11.02 -21.12 -10.62
C ALA A 98 10.07 -21.80 -11.60
N GLN A 99 9.23 -22.70 -11.09
CA GLN A 99 8.11 -23.22 -11.88
C GLN A 99 6.93 -22.24 -11.91
N LYS A 100 6.74 -21.47 -10.83
CA LYS A 100 5.70 -20.45 -10.66
C LYS A 100 6.26 -19.15 -10.08
N LEU A 101 5.66 -18.02 -10.44
CA LEU A 101 5.96 -16.71 -9.87
C LEU A 101 4.73 -16.14 -9.16
N ILE A 102 4.94 -15.55 -7.99
CA ILE A 102 3.94 -14.70 -7.31
C ILE A 102 4.53 -13.30 -7.19
N ILE A 103 3.94 -12.34 -7.88
CA ILE A 103 4.34 -10.95 -7.83
C ILE A 103 3.52 -10.27 -6.73
N ALA A 104 4.20 -9.80 -5.69
CA ALA A 104 3.63 -9.14 -4.51
C ALA A 104 4.31 -7.78 -4.25
N ALA A 105 4.65 -7.06 -5.33
CA ALA A 105 5.45 -5.83 -5.31
C ALA A 105 4.75 -4.61 -4.69
N GLY A 106 3.43 -4.69 -4.49
CA GLY A 106 2.64 -3.60 -3.91
C GLY A 106 2.62 -2.33 -4.75
N LEU A 107 2.32 -1.20 -4.11
CA LEU A 107 2.32 0.13 -4.74
C LEU A 107 3.33 1.05 -4.07
N LYS A 108 3.66 2.15 -4.74
CA LYS A 108 4.34 3.30 -4.11
C LYS A 108 3.31 4.38 -3.80
N ARG A 109 3.46 5.05 -2.66
CA ARG A 109 2.66 6.23 -2.35
C ARG A 109 3.21 7.41 -3.13
N ARG A 110 2.35 8.23 -3.72
CA ARG A 110 2.78 9.54 -4.22
C ARG A 110 3.02 10.43 -3.00
N LYS A 111 4.17 11.08 -2.99
CA LYS A 111 4.60 12.00 -1.94
C LYS A 111 4.38 13.44 -2.35
N LEU A 112 4.19 14.31 -1.37
CA LEU A 112 4.18 15.77 -1.58
C LEU A 112 5.58 16.26 -1.98
N GLY A 113 6.63 15.64 -1.43
CA GLY A 113 8.02 16.03 -1.63
C GLY A 113 8.39 17.32 -0.89
N CYS A 114 7.62 17.69 0.13
CA CYS A 114 7.87 18.87 0.96
C CYS A 114 8.70 18.51 2.21
N PRO A 115 9.44 19.48 2.80
CA PRO A 115 10.11 19.25 4.07
C PRO A 115 9.11 18.83 5.17
N GLY A 116 9.55 17.92 6.04
CA GLY A 116 8.77 17.40 7.16
C GLY A 116 7.86 16.22 6.82
N GLU A 117 7.57 15.94 5.55
CA GLU A 117 6.72 14.82 5.16
C GLU A 117 7.27 13.47 5.63
N ASP A 118 8.57 13.24 5.41
CA ASP A 118 9.22 11.97 5.74
C ASP A 118 9.58 11.86 7.22
N GLU A 119 9.97 12.97 7.86
CA GLU A 119 10.34 13.02 9.27
C GLU A 119 9.13 12.80 10.21
N LEU A 120 7.96 13.27 9.79
CA LEU A 120 6.69 13.19 10.53
C LEU A 120 5.77 12.07 10.00
N ALA A 121 6.24 11.22 9.08
CA ALA A 121 5.53 10.03 8.63
C ALA A 121 5.21 9.10 9.82
N GLY A 122 3.93 8.76 9.99
CA GLY A 122 3.44 7.99 11.14
C GLY A 122 3.38 8.79 12.46
N LYS A 123 3.67 10.09 12.43
CA LYS A 123 3.61 11.01 13.57
C LYS A 123 2.67 12.20 13.29
N GLY A 124 1.60 11.94 12.56
CA GLY A 124 0.65 12.95 12.09
C GLY A 124 0.62 13.08 10.57
N VAL A 125 1.68 12.70 9.84
CA VAL A 125 1.58 12.50 8.38
C VAL A 125 1.09 11.08 8.09
N SER A 126 -0.07 10.99 7.43
CA SER A 126 -0.72 9.73 7.09
C SER A 126 -1.09 9.69 5.60
N TYR A 127 -1.25 8.47 5.08
CA TYR A 127 -1.72 8.21 3.72
C TYR A 127 -2.93 7.26 3.70
N CYS A 128 -3.56 7.04 4.85
CA CYS A 128 -4.73 6.17 4.98
C CYS A 128 -5.67 6.71 6.05
N ALA A 129 -6.70 7.46 5.65
CA ALA A 129 -7.70 7.98 6.59
C ALA A 129 -8.47 6.86 7.31
N ILE A 130 -8.75 5.76 6.62
CA ILE A 130 -9.42 4.58 7.21
C ILE A 130 -8.58 3.96 8.33
N CYS A 131 -7.26 3.94 8.16
CA CYS A 131 -6.33 3.34 9.11
C CYS A 131 -6.12 4.27 10.31
N ASP A 132 -5.77 5.53 10.06
CA ASP A 132 -5.23 6.42 11.09
C ASP A 132 -6.20 7.52 11.53
N GLY A 133 -7.28 7.76 10.77
CA GLY A 133 -8.17 8.90 10.99
C GLY A 133 -8.76 8.91 12.41
N ARG A 134 -9.09 7.73 12.95
CA ARG A 134 -9.72 7.62 14.27
C ARG A 134 -8.84 8.15 15.41
N PHE A 135 -7.51 8.10 15.27
CA PHE A 135 -6.57 8.66 16.24
C PHE A 135 -6.68 10.19 16.40
N PHE A 136 -7.30 10.86 15.42
CA PHE A 136 -7.48 12.32 15.39
C PHE A 136 -8.92 12.73 15.70
N THR A 137 -9.64 11.91 16.46
CA THR A 137 -10.97 12.26 17.00
C THR A 137 -10.90 13.58 17.78
N ASP A 138 -11.85 14.47 17.53
CA ASP A 138 -11.93 15.82 18.09
C ASP A 138 -10.71 16.73 17.77
N LYS A 139 -9.93 16.40 16.74
CA LYS A 139 -8.79 17.22 16.26
C LYS A 139 -9.08 17.88 14.91
N ASP A 140 -8.29 18.91 14.62
CA ASP A 140 -8.24 19.54 13.31
C ASP A 140 -7.23 18.79 12.44
N VAL A 141 -7.62 18.46 11.20
CA VAL A 141 -6.79 17.70 10.27
C VAL A 141 -6.78 18.35 8.89
N VAL A 142 -5.67 18.19 8.16
CA VAL A 142 -5.54 18.61 6.77
C VAL A 142 -5.59 17.38 5.88
N VAL A 143 -6.36 17.44 4.78
CA VAL A 143 -6.36 16.42 3.73
C VAL A 143 -5.82 17.04 2.46
N VAL A 144 -4.72 16.52 1.93
CA VAL A 144 -4.07 17.03 0.73
C VAL A 144 -4.51 16.23 -0.49
N GLY A 145 -5.20 16.88 -1.42
CA GLY A 145 -5.71 16.25 -2.63
C GLY A 145 -7.01 16.89 -3.11
N GLY A 146 -7.40 16.56 -4.34
CA GLY A 146 -8.65 17.06 -4.93
C GLY A 146 -9.44 15.99 -5.67
N GLY A 147 -9.07 14.72 -5.55
CA GLY A 147 -9.77 13.61 -6.21
C GLY A 147 -10.83 12.96 -5.30
N ASN A 148 -11.43 11.86 -5.79
CA ASN A 148 -12.38 11.06 -5.01
C ASN A 148 -11.79 10.64 -3.65
N THR A 149 -10.56 10.12 -3.62
CA THR A 149 -9.91 9.68 -2.38
C THR A 149 -9.86 10.76 -1.31
N ALA A 150 -9.46 11.99 -1.67
CA ALA A 150 -9.39 13.09 -0.72
C ALA A 150 -10.78 13.45 -0.15
N MET A 151 -11.82 13.43 -0.99
CA MET A 151 -13.18 13.72 -0.56
C MET A 151 -13.79 12.58 0.27
N GLU A 152 -13.57 11.33 -0.11
CA GLU A 152 -13.99 10.15 0.65
C GLU A 152 -13.33 10.12 2.02
N ASP A 153 -12.02 10.34 2.08
CA ASP A 153 -11.25 10.40 3.32
C ASP A 153 -11.73 11.53 4.23
N ALA A 154 -11.95 12.74 3.67
CA ALA A 154 -12.47 13.88 4.43
C ALA A 154 -13.89 13.60 4.96
N LEU A 155 -14.78 13.04 4.13
CA LEU A 155 -16.14 12.70 4.54
C LEU A 155 -16.19 11.60 5.61
N TYR A 156 -15.30 10.62 5.50
CA TYR A 156 -15.12 9.57 6.50
C TYR A 156 -14.67 10.16 7.84
N MET A 157 -13.65 11.02 7.82
CA MET A 157 -13.12 11.67 9.02
C MET A 157 -14.06 12.71 9.63
N ALA A 158 -14.92 13.34 8.84
CA ALA A 158 -15.89 14.34 9.31
C ALA A 158 -16.90 13.79 10.33
N ALA A 159 -17.00 12.47 10.48
CA ALA A 159 -17.82 11.84 11.51
C ALA A 159 -17.24 11.96 12.93
N TYR A 160 -15.94 12.25 13.07
CA TYR A 160 -15.27 12.24 14.38
C TYR A 160 -14.15 13.28 14.56
N CYS A 161 -13.61 13.90 13.50
CA CYS A 161 -12.68 15.02 13.61
C CYS A 161 -13.42 16.34 13.86
N ASN A 162 -12.77 17.27 14.55
CA ASN A 162 -13.34 18.59 14.86
C ASN A 162 -13.51 19.44 13.60
N HIS A 163 -12.47 19.57 12.79
CA HIS A 163 -12.51 20.27 11.52
C HIS A 163 -11.52 19.65 10.51
N ILE A 164 -11.91 19.63 9.23
CA ILE A 164 -11.08 19.12 8.14
C ILE A 164 -10.88 20.21 7.10
N THR A 165 -9.62 20.48 6.76
CA THR A 165 -9.27 21.37 5.65
C THR A 165 -8.75 20.56 4.48
N ILE A 166 -9.48 20.53 3.37
CA ILE A 166 -9.00 19.95 2.11
C ILE A 166 -8.13 20.98 1.40
N VAL A 167 -6.85 20.65 1.18
CA VAL A 167 -5.91 21.47 0.41
C VAL A 167 -5.85 20.93 -1.02
N CYS A 168 -6.34 21.72 -1.96
CA CYS A 168 -6.41 21.38 -3.37
C CYS A 168 -5.55 22.33 -4.21
N ARG A 169 -4.58 21.78 -4.94
CA ARG A 169 -3.71 22.54 -5.85
C ARG A 169 -4.42 23.21 -7.03
N LYS A 170 -5.63 22.75 -7.36
CA LYS A 170 -6.44 23.28 -8.47
C LYS A 170 -7.48 24.25 -7.93
N ASP A 171 -8.09 24.99 -8.83
CA ASP A 171 -9.24 25.88 -8.58
C ASP A 171 -10.56 25.13 -8.33
N SER A 172 -10.55 23.80 -8.43
CA SER A 172 -11.73 22.94 -8.35
C SER A 172 -11.40 21.52 -7.89
N LEU A 173 -12.36 20.88 -7.21
CA LEU A 173 -12.30 19.45 -6.88
C LEU A 173 -12.59 18.62 -8.14
N ASN A 174 -11.76 17.61 -8.38
CA ASN A 174 -11.85 16.70 -9.51
C ASN A 174 -12.29 15.30 -9.09
N GLY A 175 -13.55 15.19 -8.68
CA GLY A 175 -14.16 13.89 -8.40
C GLY A 175 -15.68 13.88 -8.62
N GLU A 176 -16.33 12.83 -8.15
CA GLU A 176 -17.77 12.62 -8.37
C GLU A 176 -18.62 13.72 -7.74
N GLU A 177 -19.70 14.09 -8.42
CA GLU A 177 -20.57 15.19 -8.00
C GLU A 177 -21.26 14.92 -6.65
N THR A 178 -21.51 13.64 -6.36
CA THR A 178 -22.01 13.16 -5.07
C THR A 178 -21.04 13.44 -3.93
N LEU A 179 -19.73 13.26 -4.15
CA LEU A 179 -18.68 13.52 -3.17
C LEU A 179 -18.50 15.02 -2.95
N LYS A 180 -18.46 15.83 -4.03
CA LYS A 180 -18.40 17.29 -3.91
C LYS A 180 -19.59 17.83 -3.11
N SER A 181 -20.80 17.42 -3.49
CA SER A 181 -22.03 17.78 -2.78
C SER A 181 -22.00 17.32 -1.32
N GLY A 182 -21.37 16.18 -1.03
CA GLY A 182 -21.19 15.69 0.33
C GLY A 182 -20.28 16.60 1.14
N VAL A 183 -19.14 16.98 0.57
CA VAL A 183 -18.16 17.89 1.20
C VAL A 183 -18.80 19.26 1.47
N GLU A 184 -19.51 19.83 0.49
CA GLU A 184 -20.18 21.13 0.63
C GLU A 184 -21.27 21.15 1.72
N LYS A 185 -21.90 20.01 2.01
CA LYS A 185 -22.95 19.89 3.03
C LYS A 185 -22.42 19.71 4.45
N LYS A 186 -21.11 19.56 4.63
CA LYS A 186 -20.50 19.34 5.93
C LYS A 186 -19.95 20.64 6.49
N ASP A 187 -20.53 21.09 7.61
CA ASP A 187 -20.13 22.33 8.27
C ASP A 187 -18.71 22.29 8.84
N ASN A 188 -18.16 21.09 9.09
CA ASN A 188 -16.81 20.89 9.60
C ASN A 188 -15.77 20.54 8.52
N ILE A 189 -16.11 20.69 7.23
CA ILE A 189 -15.14 20.57 6.14
C ILE A 189 -15.03 21.90 5.41
N SER A 190 -13.80 22.36 5.22
CA SER A 190 -13.48 23.50 4.36
C SER A 190 -12.52 23.08 3.25
N VAL A 191 -12.50 23.84 2.16
CA VAL A 191 -11.65 23.56 1.00
C VAL A 191 -10.84 24.81 0.66
N MET A 192 -9.53 24.64 0.55
CA MET A 192 -8.59 25.65 0.08
C MET A 192 -8.13 25.31 -1.33
N TYR A 193 -8.46 26.17 -2.29
CA TYR A 193 -8.17 25.99 -3.70
C TYR A 193 -6.91 26.74 -4.13
N GLY A 194 -6.24 26.23 -5.17
CA GLY A 194 -5.10 26.89 -5.79
C GLY A 194 -3.86 26.98 -4.91
N VAL A 195 -3.77 26.15 -3.87
CA VAL A 195 -2.68 26.14 -2.89
C VAL A 195 -2.12 24.74 -2.68
N ASN A 196 -0.85 24.66 -2.33
CA ASN A 196 -0.16 23.41 -1.98
C ASN A 196 0.41 23.50 -0.56
N VAL A 197 0.57 22.34 0.09
CA VAL A 197 1.40 22.25 1.30
C VAL A 197 2.86 22.35 0.88
N ALA A 198 3.53 23.41 1.34
CA ALA A 198 4.93 23.69 1.06
C ALA A 198 5.87 23.08 2.11
N GLU A 199 5.41 22.93 3.36
CA GLU A 199 6.16 22.35 4.48
C GLU A 199 5.19 21.81 5.55
N ILE A 200 5.58 20.74 6.23
CA ILE A 200 4.88 20.20 7.40
C ILE A 200 5.79 20.35 8.61
N GLN A 201 5.31 21.01 9.67
CA GLN A 201 6.12 21.33 10.83
C GLN A 201 5.59 20.67 12.11
N GLY A 202 6.53 20.37 13.01
CA GLY A 202 6.26 19.75 14.30
C GLY A 202 7.54 19.23 14.96
N GLU A 203 7.62 19.25 16.30
CA GLU A 203 8.81 18.77 17.02
C GLU A 203 8.84 17.25 17.10
N THR A 204 7.78 16.65 17.64
CA THR A 204 7.63 15.18 17.78
C THR A 204 6.48 14.63 16.94
N VAL A 205 5.44 15.44 16.75
CA VAL A 205 4.26 15.13 15.94
C VAL A 205 3.90 16.37 15.12
N VAL A 206 3.08 16.21 14.09
CA VAL A 206 2.57 17.33 13.29
C VAL A 206 1.86 18.36 14.18
N GLU A 207 2.20 19.64 14.00
CA GLU A 207 1.59 20.78 14.68
C GLU A 207 0.97 21.79 13.69
N GLU A 208 1.57 21.92 12.50
CA GLU A 208 1.06 22.79 11.45
C GLU A 208 1.49 22.37 10.04
N ALA A 209 0.72 22.83 9.05
CA ALA A 209 1.04 22.74 7.64
C ALA A 209 1.18 24.16 7.07
N VAL A 210 2.33 24.45 6.47
CA VAL A 210 2.60 25.74 5.80
C VAL A 210 2.26 25.59 4.33
N LEU A 211 1.45 26.52 3.82
CA LEU A 211 1.04 26.55 2.42
C LEU A 211 2.00 27.40 1.57
N ASP A 212 2.00 27.16 0.26
CA ASP A 212 2.83 27.88 -0.71
C ASP A 212 2.48 29.38 -0.86
N ASN A 213 1.29 29.79 -0.41
CA ASN A 213 0.88 31.20 -0.30
C ASN A 213 1.34 31.87 1.03
N GLY A 214 2.01 31.14 1.92
CA GLY A 214 2.48 31.62 3.22
C GLY A 214 1.46 31.52 4.37
N GLU A 215 0.27 30.99 4.12
CA GLU A 215 -0.72 30.71 5.16
C GLU A 215 -0.31 29.49 5.99
N ILE A 216 -0.61 29.53 7.29
CA ILE A 216 -0.25 28.47 8.24
C ILE A 216 -1.54 27.86 8.80
N LEU A 217 -1.70 26.56 8.57
CA LEU A 217 -2.80 25.78 9.11
C LEU A 217 -2.32 25.02 10.35
N ARG A 218 -2.80 25.43 11.54
CA ARG A 218 -2.60 24.61 12.75
C ARG A 218 -3.41 23.32 12.61
N THR A 219 -2.73 22.19 12.70
CA THR A 219 -3.35 20.88 12.45
C THR A 219 -2.64 19.80 13.25
N SER A 220 -3.37 18.79 13.69
CA SER A 220 -2.78 17.62 14.36
C SER A 220 -2.32 16.55 13.37
N ALA A 221 -2.74 16.64 12.10
CA ALA A 221 -2.37 15.68 11.06
C ALA A 221 -2.45 16.25 9.65
N VAL A 222 -1.68 15.64 8.75
CA VAL A 222 -1.75 15.84 7.30
C VAL A 222 -1.96 14.49 6.63
N PHE A 223 -3.14 14.29 6.04
CA PHE A 223 -3.51 13.11 5.27
C PHE A 223 -3.23 13.36 3.79
N VAL A 224 -2.24 12.67 3.24
CA VAL A 224 -1.79 12.81 1.85
C VAL A 224 -2.60 11.87 0.96
N ALA A 225 -3.65 12.40 0.33
CA ALA A 225 -4.61 11.68 -0.50
C ALA A 225 -4.44 11.98 -2.00
N ILE A 226 -3.18 12.00 -2.47
CA ILE A 226 -2.82 12.30 -3.88
C ILE A 226 -2.61 11.03 -4.75
N GLY A 227 -2.92 9.87 -4.19
CA GLY A 227 -2.97 8.58 -4.88
C GLY A 227 -1.70 7.74 -4.78
N TYR A 228 -1.75 6.58 -5.42
CA TYR A 228 -0.65 5.63 -5.51
C TYR A 228 -0.05 5.62 -6.92
N GLU A 229 1.16 5.10 -7.01
CA GLU A 229 1.85 4.79 -8.24
C GLU A 229 2.04 3.28 -8.33
N ALA A 230 1.44 2.68 -9.36
CA ALA A 230 1.70 1.32 -9.76
C ALA A 230 2.98 1.30 -10.58
N ASP A 231 4.09 0.91 -9.95
CA ASP A 231 5.33 0.67 -10.68
C ASP A 231 5.30 -0.76 -11.24
N SER A 232 4.67 -0.92 -12.41
CA SER A 232 4.56 -2.19 -13.14
C SER A 232 5.51 -2.28 -14.33
N SER A 233 6.46 -1.35 -14.45
CA SER A 233 7.37 -1.21 -15.60
C SER A 233 8.12 -2.51 -15.91
N PHE A 234 8.46 -3.29 -14.88
CA PHE A 234 9.14 -4.58 -15.00
C PHE A 234 8.26 -5.71 -15.57
N LEU A 235 6.97 -5.48 -15.79
CA LEU A 235 6.00 -6.43 -16.36
C LEU A 235 5.40 -5.96 -17.69
N GLU A 236 5.75 -4.75 -18.15
CA GLU A 236 5.22 -4.20 -19.40
C GLU A 236 5.53 -5.13 -20.58
N GLY A 237 4.50 -5.39 -21.40
CA GLY A 237 4.60 -6.32 -22.54
C GLY A 237 4.61 -7.80 -22.17
N GLN A 238 4.60 -8.15 -20.87
CA GLN A 238 4.58 -9.55 -20.41
C GLN A 238 3.24 -9.95 -19.83
N VAL A 239 2.57 -9.07 -19.08
CA VAL A 239 1.23 -9.29 -18.52
C VAL A 239 0.25 -8.19 -18.95
N GLU A 240 -1.04 -8.47 -18.85
CA GLU A 240 -2.08 -7.48 -19.09
C GLU A 240 -2.14 -6.46 -17.94
N LEU A 241 -2.09 -5.18 -18.31
CA LEU A 241 -2.11 -4.04 -17.40
C LEU A 241 -3.31 -3.13 -17.71
N THR A 242 -3.86 -2.47 -16.70
CA THR A 242 -4.78 -1.33 -16.91
C THR A 242 -4.02 -0.10 -17.40
N GLN A 243 -4.75 0.94 -17.81
CA GLN A 243 -4.14 2.21 -18.22
C GLN A 243 -3.34 2.88 -17.09
N GLU A 244 -3.71 2.60 -15.84
CA GLU A 244 -3.07 3.11 -14.63
C GLU A 244 -1.92 2.22 -14.13
N GLY A 245 -1.59 1.13 -14.84
CA GLY A 245 -0.47 0.25 -14.51
C GLY A 245 -0.78 -0.87 -13.51
N TYR A 246 -2.05 -1.12 -13.17
CA TYR A 246 -2.40 -2.27 -12.34
C TYR A 246 -2.38 -3.56 -13.16
N VAL A 247 -1.90 -4.66 -12.57
CA VAL A 247 -1.96 -5.98 -13.22
C VAL A 247 -3.37 -6.52 -13.13
N ILE A 248 -3.93 -6.87 -14.29
CA ILE A 248 -5.30 -7.39 -14.41
C ILE A 248 -5.32 -8.83 -13.89
N ALA A 249 -5.98 -9.04 -12.75
CA ALA A 249 -6.28 -10.35 -12.21
C ALA A 249 -7.48 -10.31 -11.26
N GLY A 250 -8.29 -11.37 -11.29
CA GLY A 250 -9.46 -11.55 -10.44
C GLY A 250 -9.10 -12.00 -9.02
N GLU A 251 -10.10 -12.47 -8.30
CA GLU A 251 -9.95 -13.01 -6.94
C GLU A 251 -9.12 -14.30 -6.90
N ASP A 252 -8.90 -14.97 -8.03
CA ASP A 252 -8.03 -16.13 -8.17
C ASP A 252 -6.53 -15.76 -8.27
N CYS A 253 -6.22 -14.46 -8.31
CA CYS A 253 -4.87 -13.91 -8.43
C CYS A 253 -4.10 -14.33 -9.69
N ARG A 254 -4.77 -14.87 -10.71
CA ARG A 254 -4.14 -15.37 -11.95
C ARG A 254 -3.95 -14.24 -12.95
N THR A 255 -2.75 -14.12 -13.50
CA THR A 255 -2.50 -13.24 -14.66
C THR A 255 -2.86 -13.95 -15.96
N ASN A 256 -2.76 -13.24 -17.08
CA ASN A 256 -2.88 -13.83 -18.42
C ASN A 256 -1.72 -14.79 -18.77
N VAL A 257 -0.62 -14.80 -17.99
CA VAL A 257 0.52 -15.71 -18.20
C VAL A 257 0.40 -16.93 -17.29
N PRO A 258 0.30 -18.16 -17.85
CA PRO A 258 0.20 -19.38 -17.05
C PRO A 258 1.35 -19.55 -16.07
N GLY A 259 1.03 -19.84 -14.81
CA GLY A 259 2.00 -20.00 -13.72
C GLY A 259 2.55 -18.69 -13.15
N VAL A 260 1.98 -17.54 -13.52
CA VAL A 260 2.31 -16.23 -12.93
C VAL A 260 1.06 -15.66 -12.25
N PHE A 261 1.22 -15.35 -10.98
CA PHE A 261 0.19 -14.80 -10.11
C PHE A 261 0.58 -13.40 -9.63
N ILE A 262 -0.43 -12.59 -9.32
CA ILE A 262 -0.28 -11.25 -8.72
C ILE A 262 -1.09 -11.18 -7.43
N ALA A 263 -0.47 -10.69 -6.36
CA ALA A 263 -1.11 -10.57 -5.04
C ALA A 263 -0.88 -9.18 -4.43
N GLY A 264 -1.84 -8.71 -3.64
CA GLY A 264 -1.75 -7.43 -2.97
C GLY A 264 -2.10 -6.25 -3.89
N ASP A 265 -1.50 -5.10 -3.61
CA ASP A 265 -2.05 -3.81 -4.07
C ASP A 265 -1.78 -3.47 -5.53
N LEU A 266 -0.84 -4.17 -6.18
CA LEU A 266 -0.56 -4.02 -7.61
C LEU A 266 -1.61 -4.73 -8.49
N ARG A 267 -2.44 -5.59 -7.90
CA ARG A 267 -3.58 -6.24 -8.57
C ARG A 267 -4.73 -5.26 -8.77
N THR A 268 -5.51 -5.44 -9.83
CA THR A 268 -6.81 -4.80 -10.00
C THR A 268 -7.79 -5.23 -8.90
N LYS A 269 -8.06 -4.36 -7.92
CA LYS A 269 -9.04 -4.59 -6.85
C LYS A 269 -9.61 -3.30 -6.28
N GLY A 270 -10.78 -3.41 -5.66
CA GLY A 270 -11.46 -2.27 -5.03
C GLY A 270 -10.93 -1.93 -3.64
N VAL A 271 -10.41 -2.91 -2.89
CA VAL A 271 -9.98 -2.73 -1.48
C VAL A 271 -8.48 -3.01 -1.34
N ARG A 272 -7.75 -2.06 -0.76
CA ARG A 272 -6.30 -2.15 -0.49
C ARG A 272 -6.05 -2.06 1.01
N GLN A 273 -6.08 -3.21 1.67
CA GLN A 273 -5.92 -3.35 3.11
C GLN A 273 -5.00 -4.53 3.42
N ILE A 274 -4.36 -4.53 4.60
CA ILE A 274 -3.46 -5.61 5.04
C ILE A 274 -4.16 -6.98 4.95
N VAL A 275 -5.41 -7.06 5.41
CA VAL A 275 -6.21 -8.31 5.37
C VAL A 275 -6.46 -8.79 3.92
N THR A 276 -6.79 -7.88 3.00
CA THR A 276 -7.00 -8.24 1.59
C THR A 276 -5.69 -8.63 0.90
N ALA A 277 -4.59 -7.97 1.23
CA ALA A 277 -3.27 -8.32 0.70
C ALA A 277 -2.83 -9.70 1.20
N ALA A 278 -3.02 -10.00 2.49
CA ALA A 278 -2.74 -11.32 3.05
C ALA A 278 -3.63 -12.41 2.42
N ALA A 279 -4.91 -12.11 2.18
CA ALA A 279 -5.83 -13.01 1.48
C ALA A 279 -5.38 -13.28 0.04
N ASP A 280 -5.08 -12.23 -0.75
CA ASP A 280 -4.54 -12.37 -2.11
C ASP A 280 -3.29 -13.27 -2.12
N GLY A 281 -2.38 -13.07 -1.14
CA GLY A 281 -1.18 -13.89 -1.00
C GLY A 281 -1.47 -15.37 -0.77
N ALA A 282 -2.42 -15.68 0.10
CA ALA A 282 -2.86 -17.05 0.37
C ALA A 282 -3.48 -17.69 -0.88
N VAL A 283 -4.35 -16.96 -1.60
CA VAL A 283 -4.99 -17.45 -2.83
C VAL A 283 -3.96 -17.73 -3.92
N ALA A 284 -3.03 -16.79 -4.16
CA ALA A 284 -1.96 -16.97 -5.14
C ALA A 284 -1.08 -18.19 -4.83
N ALA A 285 -0.70 -18.39 -3.56
CA ALA A 285 0.13 -19.52 -3.16
C ALA A 285 -0.58 -20.86 -3.30
N LEU A 286 -1.86 -20.94 -2.92
CA LEU A 286 -2.67 -22.14 -3.08
C LEU A 286 -2.95 -22.44 -4.56
N GLY A 287 -3.21 -21.42 -5.39
CA GLY A 287 -3.35 -21.59 -6.83
C GLY A 287 -2.07 -22.08 -7.50
N ALA A 288 -0.91 -21.59 -7.07
CA ALA A 288 0.39 -22.08 -7.53
C ALA A 288 0.64 -23.53 -7.10
N ALA A 289 0.28 -23.89 -5.86
CA ALA A 289 0.39 -25.26 -5.35
C ALA A 289 -0.49 -26.23 -6.11
N ASP A 290 -1.75 -25.87 -6.34
CA ASP A 290 -2.73 -26.65 -7.09
C ASP A 290 -2.23 -27.01 -8.48
N GLU A 291 -1.72 -26.02 -9.23
CA GLU A 291 -1.15 -26.24 -10.56
C GLU A 291 0.09 -27.14 -10.58
N LEU A 292 0.92 -27.07 -9.53
CA LEU A 292 2.17 -27.85 -9.45
C LEU A 292 1.93 -29.28 -9.02
N LEU A 293 1.06 -29.45 -8.03
CA LEU A 293 0.78 -30.73 -7.40
C LEU A 293 -0.33 -31.51 -8.13
N LYS A 294 -1.04 -30.86 -9.07
CA LYS A 294 -2.20 -31.41 -9.79
C LYS A 294 -3.29 -31.89 -8.84
N MET A 295 -3.60 -31.05 -7.85
CA MET A 295 -4.68 -31.32 -6.89
C MET A 295 -6.06 -31.09 -7.51
#